data_AF-B8MA71-F1
#
_entry.id   AF-B8MA71-F1
#
_cell.length_a   1.000
_cell.length_b   1.000
_cell.length_c   1.000
_cell.angle_alpha   90.00
_cell.angle_beta   90.00
_cell.angle_gamma   90.00
#
_symmetry.space_group_name_H-M   'P 1'
#
loop_
_entity.id
_entity.type
_entity.pdbx_description
1 polymer ?
#
loop_
_entity_poly.entity_id
_entity_poly.type
_entity_poly.pdbx_seq_one_letter_code
_entity_poly.pdbx_strand_id
1 'polypeptide(L)'
;MALAILLARLSYPRRVRDLEIFFGRSFGYISTIFNDVLQHLYRRYKRLLEWHPLLTQERCKAYAQILEAQGAIPRGWGCIDGTFRATCRPSKNQRIAYSGYKKRHGFKYQGIITPDGMVLSLIGPFEATFIWRYWISGMSFCPNTISEDWGIICTSNRDKR
;
A
#
# COMPACT_ATOMS: atom_id res chain seq x y z
N MET A 1 -15.32 17.29 -14.09
CA MET A 1 -16.26 16.37 -13.43
C MET A 1 -15.66 15.02 -13.06
N ALA A 2 -15.02 14.29 -13.99
CA ALA A 2 -14.51 12.94 -13.73
C ALA A 2 -13.53 12.84 -12.53
N LEU A 3 -12.51 13.71 -12.48
CA LEU A 3 -11.59 13.76 -11.34
C LEU A 3 -12.29 14.15 -10.01
N ALA A 4 -13.27 15.06 -10.07
CA ALA A 4 -14.01 15.48 -8.87
C ALA A 4 -14.85 14.33 -8.28
N ILE A 5 -15.44 13.47 -9.12
CA ILE A 5 -16.15 12.26 -8.68
C ILE A 5 -15.18 11.31 -7.96
N LEU A 6 -13.99 11.11 -8.51
CA LEU A 6 -12.95 10.28 -7.87
C LEU A 6 -12.55 10.86 -6.51
N LEU A 7 -12.16 12.14 -6.46
CA LEU A 7 -11.71 12.79 -5.24
C LEU A 7 -12.81 12.77 -4.16
N ALA A 8 -14.05 13.06 -4.52
CA ALA A 8 -15.19 13.02 -3.60
C ALA A 8 -15.51 11.61 -3.09
N ARG A 9 -15.18 10.57 -3.85
CA ARG A 9 -15.35 9.17 -3.41
C ARG A 9 -14.23 8.71 -2.47
N LEU A 10 -13.02 9.25 -2.64
CA LEU A 10 -11.82 8.88 -1.88
C LEU A 10 -11.60 9.73 -0.63
N SER A 11 -12.17 10.94 -0.53
CA SER A 11 -11.93 11.86 0.60
C SER A 11 -12.40 11.33 1.95
N TYR A 12 -13.46 10.52 1.96
CA TYR A 12 -14.02 9.86 3.14
C TYR A 12 -14.92 8.71 2.65
N PRO A 13 -15.23 7.65 3.44
CA PRO A 13 -16.23 6.64 3.07
C PRO A 13 -17.62 7.26 2.83
N ARG A 14 -17.82 7.80 1.62
CA ARG A 14 -19.08 8.34 1.10
C ARG A 14 -19.86 7.22 0.43
N ARG A 15 -21.19 7.21 0.53
CA ARG A 15 -21.98 6.25 -0.26
C ARG A 15 -22.07 6.76 -1.68
N VAL A 16 -22.17 5.85 -2.66
CA VAL A 16 -22.37 6.26 -4.07
C VAL A 16 -23.68 7.05 -4.22
N ARG A 17 -24.71 6.69 -3.44
CA ARG A 17 -25.98 7.43 -3.36
C ARG A 17 -25.79 8.91 -3.01
N ASP A 18 -24.87 9.24 -2.11
CA ASP A 18 -24.60 10.63 -1.73
C ASP A 18 -23.98 11.39 -2.91
N LEU A 19 -23.17 10.71 -3.73
CA LEU A 19 -22.58 11.26 -4.94
C LEU A 19 -23.61 11.44 -6.05
N GLU A 20 -24.62 10.55 -6.15
CA GLU A 20 -25.73 10.71 -7.10
C GLU A 20 -26.49 12.00 -6.84
N ILE A 21 -26.84 12.26 -5.58
CA ILE A 21 -27.53 13.49 -5.16
C ILE A 21 -26.64 14.71 -5.42
N PHE A 22 -25.36 14.65 -5.04
CA PHE A 22 -24.45 15.78 -5.14
C PHE A 22 -24.11 16.15 -6.60
N PHE A 23 -23.90 15.16 -7.47
CA PHE A 23 -23.51 15.39 -8.87
C PHE A 23 -24.69 15.36 -9.85
N GLY A 24 -25.90 14.98 -9.43
CA GLY A 24 -27.08 14.88 -10.28
C GLY A 24 -26.93 13.84 -11.39
N ARG A 25 -26.19 12.75 -11.14
CA ARG A 25 -25.91 11.69 -12.11
C ARG A 25 -26.35 10.34 -11.57
N SER A 26 -26.68 9.43 -12.48
CA SER A 26 -27.09 8.08 -12.11
C SER A 26 -25.94 7.29 -11.47
N PHE A 27 -26.30 6.32 -10.63
CA PHE A 27 -25.38 5.38 -10.00
C PHE A 27 -24.40 4.76 -11.01
N GLY A 28 -24.93 4.28 -12.14
CA GLY A 28 -24.15 3.64 -13.19
C GLY A 28 -23.09 4.57 -13.76
N TYR A 29 -23.48 5.82 -14.07
CA TYR A 29 -22.55 6.84 -14.57
C TYR A 29 -21.42 7.12 -13.57
N ILE A 30 -21.76 7.33 -12.29
CA ILE A 30 -20.77 7.60 -11.23
C ILE A 30 -19.84 6.41 -11.03
N SER A 31 -20.38 5.20 -11.00
CA SER A 31 -19.60 3.97 -10.83
C SER A 31 -18.62 3.76 -11.98
N THR A 32 -19.07 3.91 -13.23
CA THR A 32 -18.21 3.80 -14.42
C THR A 32 -17.10 4.84 -14.39
N ILE A 33 -17.44 6.12 -14.23
CA ILE A 33 -16.44 7.20 -14.19
C ILE A 33 -15.44 7.00 -13.04
N PHE A 34 -15.89 6.62 -11.86
CA PHE A 34 -14.99 6.35 -10.73
C PHE A 34 -13.98 5.25 -11.07
N ASN A 35 -14.47 4.10 -11.56
CA ASN A 35 -13.61 2.95 -11.87
C ASN A 35 -12.65 3.24 -13.04
N ASP A 36 -13.11 3.93 -14.08
CA ASP A 36 -12.30 4.25 -15.26
C ASP A 36 -11.17 5.22 -14.91
N VAL A 37 -11.48 6.29 -14.18
CA VAL A 37 -10.47 7.27 -13.75
C VAL A 37 -9.48 6.61 -12.77
N LEU A 38 -9.98 5.79 -11.82
CA LEU A 38 -9.13 5.06 -10.89
C LEU A 38 -8.16 4.12 -11.63
N GLN A 39 -8.66 3.34 -12.59
CA GLN A 39 -7.82 2.45 -13.39
C GLN A 39 -6.81 3.22 -14.24
N HIS A 40 -7.20 4.34 -14.83
CA HIS A 40 -6.29 5.19 -15.60
C HIS A 40 -5.14 5.71 -14.72
N LEU A 41 -5.45 6.28 -13.55
CA LEU A 41 -4.42 6.77 -12.62
C LEU A 41 -3.54 5.65 -12.10
N TYR A 42 -4.14 4.51 -11.74
CA TYR A 42 -3.37 3.35 -11.29
C TYR A 42 -2.37 2.92 -12.37
N ARG A 43 -2.80 2.73 -13.62
CA ARG A 43 -1.90 2.35 -14.73
C ARG A 43 -0.81 3.41 -14.97
N ARG A 44 -1.16 4.69 -14.89
CA ARG A 44 -0.23 5.81 -15.14
C ARG A 44 0.84 5.97 -14.06
N TYR A 45 0.50 5.68 -12.80
CA TYR A 45 1.34 5.95 -11.63
C TYR A 45 1.78 4.69 -10.88
N LYS A 46 1.41 3.49 -11.36
CA LYS A 46 1.81 2.20 -10.75
C LYS A 46 3.31 2.14 -10.45
N ARG A 47 4.15 2.51 -11.41
CA ARG A 47 5.61 2.52 -11.23
C ARG A 47 6.07 3.44 -10.09
N LEU A 48 5.42 4.58 -9.89
CA LEU A 48 5.72 5.50 -8.78
C LEU A 48 5.23 4.95 -7.43
N LEU A 49 4.09 4.26 -7.42
CA LEU A 49 3.57 3.60 -6.23
C LEU A 49 4.45 2.43 -5.80
N GLU A 50 4.90 1.60 -6.74
CA GLU A 50 5.78 0.47 -6.45
C GLU A 50 7.15 0.93 -5.97
N TRP A 51 7.75 1.93 -6.63
CA TRP A 51 9.02 2.51 -6.22
C TRP A 51 9.11 4.00 -6.54
N HIS A 52 9.08 4.83 -5.50
CA HIS A 52 9.15 6.27 -5.68
C HIS A 52 10.59 6.71 -6.02
N PRO A 53 10.80 7.64 -6.97
CA PRO A 53 12.14 8.12 -7.34
C PRO A 53 12.93 8.77 -6.21
N LEU A 54 12.26 9.27 -5.16
CA LEU A 54 12.91 9.80 -3.96
C LEU A 54 13.54 8.71 -3.09
N LEU A 55 13.22 7.44 -3.33
CA LEU A 55 13.83 6.32 -2.62
C LEU A 55 15.19 5.98 -3.25
N THR A 56 16.13 6.91 -3.04
CA THR A 56 17.53 6.86 -3.51
C THR A 56 18.44 6.28 -2.45
N GLN A 57 19.60 5.78 -2.87
CA GLN A 57 20.57 5.19 -1.95
C GLN A 57 21.09 6.22 -0.93
N GLU A 58 21.29 7.46 -1.36
CA GLU A 58 21.76 8.58 -0.55
C GLU A 58 20.77 8.90 0.57
N ARG A 59 19.47 8.93 0.25
CA ARG A 59 18.41 9.14 1.25
C ARG A 59 18.30 7.97 2.22
N CYS A 60 18.40 6.73 1.73
CA CYS A 60 18.41 5.56 2.60
C CYS A 60 19.60 5.59 3.59
N LYS A 61 20.80 5.98 3.13
CA LYS A 61 21.99 6.16 3.98
C LYS A 61 21.75 7.21 5.06
N ALA A 62 21.23 8.38 4.68
CA ALA A 62 20.94 9.46 5.62
C ALA A 62 19.91 9.04 6.68
N TYR A 63 18.84 8.35 6.25
CA TYR A 63 17.84 7.82 7.17
C TYR A 63 18.40 6.78 8.13
N ALA A 64 19.22 5.85 7.64
CA ALA A 64 19.83 4.85 8.50
C ALA A 64 20.72 5.46 9.58
N GLN A 65 21.54 6.46 9.23
CA GLN A 65 22.37 7.16 10.22
C GLN A 65 21.54 7.82 11.33
N ILE A 66 20.43 8.47 10.96
CA ILE A 66 19.54 9.11 11.92
C ILE A 66 18.85 8.07 12.80
N LEU A 67 18.36 6.98 12.22
CA LEU A 67 17.68 5.91 12.95
C LEU A 67 18.64 5.14 13.88
N GLU A 68 19.86 4.84 13.41
CA GLU A 68 20.92 4.24 14.24
C GLU A 68 21.28 5.12 15.44
N ALA A 69 21.41 6.44 15.23
CA ALA A 69 21.65 7.38 16.32
C ALA A 69 20.49 7.41 17.34
N GLN A 70 19.29 7.01 16.94
CA GLN A 70 18.12 6.85 17.80
C GLN A 70 17.97 5.44 18.39
N GLY A 71 18.94 4.55 18.16
CA GLY A 71 18.96 3.19 18.70
C GLY A 71 18.21 2.15 17.85
N ALA A 72 17.91 2.46 16.59
CA ALA A 72 17.38 1.48 15.65
C ALA A 72 18.45 0.47 15.18
N ILE A 73 18.01 -0.52 14.40
CA ILE A 73 18.92 -1.53 13.84
C ILE A 73 19.95 -0.88 12.90
N PRO A 74 21.20 -1.39 12.87
CA PRO A 74 22.19 -0.98 11.89
C PRO A 74 21.65 -1.12 10.46
N ARG A 75 21.87 -0.10 9.65
CA ARG A 75 21.49 0.05 8.24
C ARG A 75 19.99 0.00 7.98
N GLY A 76 19.17 0.20 9.02
CA GLY A 76 17.72 0.31 8.93
C GLY A 76 17.29 1.69 8.45
N TRP A 77 16.69 1.81 7.26
CA TRP A 77 16.40 3.12 6.66
C TRP A 77 14.91 3.49 6.56
N GLY A 78 14.01 2.58 6.89
CA GLY A 78 12.56 2.81 6.83
C GLY A 78 11.78 1.75 7.58
N CYS A 79 10.47 1.91 7.63
CA CYS A 79 9.54 1.03 8.32
C CYS A 79 8.60 0.35 7.32
N ILE A 80 8.52 -0.97 7.36
CA ILE A 80 7.49 -1.73 6.61
C ILE A 80 6.22 -1.79 7.44
N ASP A 81 5.12 -1.34 6.83
CA ASP A 81 3.77 -1.60 7.33
C ASP A 81 3.00 -2.53 6.40
N GLY A 82 2.33 -3.52 7.00
CA GLY A 82 1.49 -4.48 6.31
C GLY A 82 0.03 -4.26 6.65
N THR A 83 -0.75 -3.77 5.69
CA THR A 83 -2.19 -3.53 5.88
C THR A 83 -3.03 -4.64 5.27
N PHE A 84 -3.88 -5.26 6.09
CA PHE A 84 -4.94 -6.17 5.61
C PHE A 84 -6.22 -5.37 5.31
N ARG A 85 -6.70 -5.43 4.07
CA ARG A 85 -7.97 -4.81 3.66
C ARG A 85 -9.03 -5.89 3.50
N ALA A 86 -9.99 -5.88 4.43
CA ALA A 86 -11.09 -6.82 4.41
C ALA A 86 -12.04 -6.55 3.23
N THR A 87 -12.58 -7.61 2.65
CA THR A 87 -13.61 -7.58 1.61
C THR A 87 -14.77 -8.47 2.03
N CYS A 88 -15.91 -8.33 1.33
CA CYS A 88 -16.97 -9.33 1.41
C CYS A 88 -16.43 -10.72 1.01
N ARG A 89 -17.13 -11.79 1.41
CA ARG A 89 -16.81 -13.16 0.99
C ARG A 89 -16.94 -13.25 -0.53
N PRO A 90 -15.85 -13.51 -1.28
CA PRO A 90 -15.94 -13.60 -2.73
C PRO A 90 -16.64 -14.91 -3.14
N SER A 91 -17.26 -14.94 -4.31
CA SER A 91 -17.87 -16.17 -4.84
C SER A 91 -16.82 -17.15 -5.36
N LYS A 92 -15.75 -16.63 -5.96
CA LYS A 92 -14.61 -17.38 -6.53
C LYS A 92 -13.35 -17.21 -5.67
N ASN A 93 -12.44 -18.19 -5.71
CA ASN A 93 -11.12 -18.12 -5.07
C ASN A 93 -11.14 -17.74 -3.58
N GLN A 94 -12.17 -18.16 -2.84
CA GLN A 94 -12.35 -17.85 -1.41
C GLN A 94 -11.14 -18.20 -0.56
N ARG A 95 -10.51 -19.35 -0.84
CA ARG A 95 -9.34 -19.84 -0.11
C ARG A 95 -8.16 -18.87 -0.16
N ILE A 96 -7.96 -18.20 -1.30
CA ILE A 96 -6.87 -17.24 -1.53
C ILE A 96 -7.12 -15.93 -0.77
N ALA A 97 -8.39 -15.52 -0.71
CA ALA A 97 -8.80 -14.29 -0.02
C ALA A 97 -9.00 -14.49 1.50
N TYR A 98 -9.09 -15.71 2.01
CA TYR A 98 -9.37 -15.95 3.43
C TYR A 98 -8.09 -15.96 4.27
N SER A 99 -8.00 -15.08 5.27
CA SER A 99 -6.93 -15.14 6.27
C SER A 99 -7.39 -15.90 7.49
N GLY A 100 -6.79 -17.06 7.78
CA GLY A 100 -7.05 -17.80 9.02
C GLY A 100 -6.71 -16.98 10.27
N TYR A 101 -5.63 -16.20 10.23
CA TYR A 101 -5.20 -15.35 11.35
C TYR A 101 -6.20 -14.21 11.64
N LYS A 102 -6.67 -13.50 10.59
CA LYS A 102 -7.65 -12.42 10.76
C LYS A 102 -9.11 -12.91 10.79
N LYS A 103 -9.36 -14.18 10.49
CA LYS A 103 -10.69 -14.80 10.36
C LYS A 103 -11.64 -14.02 9.43
N ARG A 104 -11.09 -13.43 8.36
CA ARG A 104 -11.80 -12.56 7.41
C ARG A 104 -11.28 -12.76 5.99
N HIS A 105 -12.13 -12.47 5.00
CA HIS A 105 -11.74 -12.38 3.60
C HIS A 105 -11.14 -11.00 3.30
N GLY A 106 -10.14 -10.93 2.43
CA GLY A 106 -9.48 -9.70 2.05
C GLY A 106 -8.16 -9.90 1.32
N PHE A 107 -7.40 -8.82 1.21
CA PHE A 107 -6.06 -8.82 0.59
C PHE A 107 -5.07 -8.06 1.48
N LYS A 108 -3.80 -8.41 1.37
CA LYS A 108 -2.71 -7.70 2.04
C LYS A 108 -2.05 -6.72 1.10
N TYR A 109 -1.63 -5.60 1.67
CA TYR A 109 -0.85 -4.56 1.01
C TYR A 109 0.32 -4.25 1.91
N GLN A 110 1.45 -3.90 1.31
CA GLN A 110 2.66 -3.56 2.03
C GLN A 110 3.12 -2.17 1.59
N GLY A 111 3.37 -1.31 2.57
CA GLY A 111 3.95 0.01 2.36
C GLY A 111 5.31 0.11 3.04
N ILE A 112 6.21 0.91 2.45
CA ILE A 112 7.43 1.37 3.11
C ILE A 112 7.26 2.83 3.46
N ILE A 113 7.37 3.13 4.75
CA ILE A 113 7.30 4.47 5.32
C ILE A 113 8.72 4.90 5.67
N THR A 114 9.16 6.05 5.15
CA THR A 114 10.45 6.63 5.50
C THR A 114 10.35 7.53 6.75
N PRO A 115 11.48 7.87 7.40
CA PRO A 115 11.47 8.69 8.63
C PRO A 115 10.87 10.08 8.49
N ASP A 116 10.78 10.61 7.27
CA ASP A 116 10.07 11.86 6.96
C ASP A 116 8.54 11.69 6.88
N GLY A 117 8.02 10.49 7.14
CA GLY A 117 6.59 10.17 7.13
C GLY A 117 6.02 9.89 5.73
N MET A 118 6.84 9.89 4.68
CA MET A 118 6.38 9.60 3.33
C MET A 118 6.24 8.09 3.09
N VAL A 119 5.22 7.70 2.33
CA VAL A 119 5.10 6.33 1.80
C VAL A 119 5.80 6.30 0.44
N LEU A 120 6.98 5.69 0.36
CA LEU A 120 7.80 5.69 -0.86
C LEU A 120 7.74 4.38 -1.66
N SER A 121 7.07 3.36 -1.11
CA SER A 121 6.73 2.14 -1.84
C SER A 121 5.41 1.60 -1.30
N LEU A 122 4.54 1.15 -2.19
CA LEU A 122 3.25 0.54 -1.92
C LEU A 122 3.04 -0.59 -2.93
N ILE A 123 3.04 -1.82 -2.43
CA ILE A 123 2.95 -3.05 -3.23
C ILE A 123 1.77 -3.93 -2.77
N GLY A 124 1.26 -4.72 -3.70
CA GLY A 124 0.06 -5.56 -3.55
C GLY A 124 -0.89 -5.43 -4.74
N PRO A 125 -2.07 -6.06 -4.71
CA PRO A 125 -2.60 -6.90 -3.64
C PRO A 125 -1.93 -8.28 -3.54
N PHE A 126 -1.68 -8.74 -2.32
CA PHE A 126 -1.22 -10.10 -2.03
C PHE A 126 -2.35 -10.95 -1.42
N GLU A 127 -2.22 -12.26 -1.56
CA GLU A 127 -3.15 -13.24 -0.98
C GLU A 127 -3.26 -13.07 0.55
N ALA A 128 -4.40 -13.41 1.12
CA ALA A 128 -4.67 -13.23 2.54
C ALA A 128 -3.90 -14.22 3.43
N THR A 129 -3.69 -15.42 2.88
CA THR A 129 -2.84 -16.49 3.43
C THR A 129 -1.36 -16.19 3.29
N PHE A 130 -0.98 -15.20 2.46
CA PHE A 130 0.41 -14.83 2.25
C PHE A 130 1.02 -14.34 3.57
N ILE A 131 1.78 -15.19 4.25
CA ILE A 131 2.58 -14.85 5.43
C ILE A 131 3.90 -14.23 4.93
N TRP A 132 4.49 -13.35 5.73
CA TRP A 132 5.73 -12.53 5.63
C TRP A 132 6.97 -13.08 4.87
N ARG A 133 6.89 -14.06 3.99
CA ARG A 133 8.01 -14.78 3.35
C ARG A 133 8.60 -14.09 2.11
N TYR A 134 8.31 -12.81 1.88
CA TYR A 134 9.01 -11.97 0.89
C TYR A 134 9.81 -10.83 1.51
N TRP A 135 10.35 -11.05 2.71
CA TRP A 135 11.43 -10.23 3.27
C TRP A 135 12.69 -10.16 2.37
N ILE A 136 12.76 -10.93 1.27
CA ILE A 136 13.91 -10.98 0.36
C ILE A 136 13.56 -10.49 -1.06
N SER A 137 12.39 -10.81 -1.63
CA SER A 137 12.11 -10.46 -3.04
C SER A 137 11.77 -8.98 -3.27
N GLY A 138 11.33 -8.26 -2.24
CA GLY A 138 11.11 -6.81 -2.32
C GLY A 138 12.42 -6.01 -2.40
N MET A 139 13.52 -6.56 -1.85
CA MET A 139 14.87 -6.06 -2.10
C MET A 139 15.35 -6.44 -3.51
N SER A 140 14.93 -7.60 -4.03
CA SER A 140 15.24 -8.05 -5.40
C SER A 140 14.49 -7.30 -6.50
N PHE A 141 13.46 -6.52 -6.17
CA PHE A 141 12.70 -5.73 -7.15
C PHE A 141 13.15 -4.26 -7.22
N CYS A 142 14.37 -3.97 -6.76
CA CYS A 142 15.07 -2.77 -7.14
C CYS A 142 16.26 -3.20 -8.00
N PRO A 143 16.19 -3.11 -9.34
CA PRO A 143 17.24 -3.65 -10.20
C PRO A 143 18.64 -3.05 -9.95
N ASN A 144 18.77 -1.90 -9.25
CA ASN A 144 20.01 -1.11 -9.29
C ASN A 144 20.43 -0.34 -8.02
N THR A 145 19.77 -0.41 -6.85
CA THR A 145 19.96 0.70 -5.87
C THR A 145 20.16 0.33 -4.39
N ILE A 146 19.84 -0.89 -3.94
CA ILE A 146 20.00 -1.27 -2.53
C ILE A 146 20.76 -2.59 -2.47
N SER A 147 22.02 -2.54 -2.04
CA SER A 147 22.84 -3.75 -1.85
C SER A 147 22.24 -4.66 -0.77
N GLU A 148 22.59 -5.95 -0.81
CA GLU A 148 22.12 -7.03 0.09
C GLU A 148 22.33 -6.76 1.60
N ASP A 149 23.02 -5.67 1.91
CA ASP A 149 23.51 -5.25 3.22
C ASP A 149 22.59 -4.27 3.98
N TRP A 150 21.50 -3.79 3.37
CA TRP A 150 20.61 -2.78 3.95
C TRP A 150 19.31 -3.38 4.48
N GLY A 151 18.94 -3.01 5.71
CA GLY A 151 17.73 -3.50 6.38
C GLY A 151 16.55 -2.54 6.28
N ILE A 152 15.33 -3.07 6.37
CA ILE A 152 14.13 -2.27 6.62
C ILE A 152 13.57 -2.70 7.98
N ILE A 153 13.22 -1.74 8.83
CA ILE A 153 12.67 -2.00 10.16
C ILE A 153 11.25 -2.54 9.95
N CYS A 154 10.96 -3.72 10.50
CA CYS A 154 9.57 -4.15 10.60
C CYS A 154 8.97 -3.71 11.92
N THR A 155 7.98 -2.84 11.84
CA THR A 155 7.03 -2.67 12.94
C THR A 155 6.12 -3.89 12.95
N SER A 156 6.58 -4.99 13.54
CA SER A 156 5.64 -6.08 13.85
C SER A 156 4.65 -5.51 14.87
N ASN A 157 3.38 -5.44 14.51
CA ASN A 157 2.27 -5.06 15.37
C ASN A 157 2.05 -6.17 16.43
N ARG A 158 3.09 -6.46 17.24
CA ARG A 158 3.09 -7.47 18.31
C ARG A 158 2.48 -6.93 19.62
N ASP A 159 2.24 -5.63 19.72
CA ASP A 159 1.70 -4.98 20.93
C ASP A 159 0.26 -4.49 20.74
N LYS A 160 -0.63 -5.40 20.34
CA LYS A 160 -2.08 -5.26 20.58
C LYS A 160 -2.60 -6.56 21.18
N ARG A 161 -2.26 -6.78 22.46
CA ARG A 161 -3.04 -7.64 23.37
C ARG A 161 -4.07 -6.79 24.08
#